data_AF-A0A7R8WYS9-F1
#
_entry.id   AF-A0A7R8WYS9-F1
#
_cell.length_a   1.000
_cell.length_b   1.000
_cell.length_c   1.000
_cell.angle_alpha   90.00
_cell.angle_beta   90.00
_cell.angle_gamma   90.00
#
_symmetry.space_group_name_H-M   'P 1'
#
loop_
_entity.id
_entity.type
_entity.pdbx_description
1 polymer ?
#
loop_
_entity_poly.entity_id
_entity_poly.type
_entity_poly.pdbx_seq_one_letter_code
_entity_poly.pdbx_strand_id
1 'polypeptide(L)'
;MKNMCLQSLYLVRPKQYPDSHAMARSSGAIDVLNNAVVCDSLSEALSDCRLVIAASARSRSVSWPTTTAPEAAQKLINSGMQAPVALVFGREDRGLNNEELDLCNFMVQLPANPEFSSLNIAAAVQ
;
A
#
# COMPACT_ATOMS: atom_id res chain seq x y z
N MET A 1 7.31 2.53 7.50
CA MET A 1 7.90 3.39 6.44
C MET A 1 9.26 3.95 6.83
N LYS A 2 9.35 4.96 7.72
CA LYS A 2 10.63 5.62 8.03
C LYS A 2 11.73 4.70 8.57
N ASN A 3 11.37 3.70 9.40
CA ASN A 3 12.30 2.65 9.86
C ASN A 3 12.93 1.83 8.72
N MET A 4 12.26 1.78 7.56
CA MET A 4 12.71 1.06 6.36
C MET A 4 13.13 2.03 5.24
N CYS A 5 13.49 3.26 5.60
CA CYS A 5 13.94 4.31 4.68
C CYS A 5 12.94 4.70 3.58
N LEU A 6 11.64 4.39 3.76
CA LEU A 6 10.58 4.81 2.84
C LEU A 6 9.98 6.15 3.27
N GLN A 7 9.79 7.05 2.32
CA GLN A 7 9.40 8.44 2.58
C GLN A 7 8.15 8.89 1.80
N SER A 8 7.88 8.31 0.63
CA SER A 8 6.75 8.70 -0.23
C SER A 8 5.44 8.05 0.27
N LEU A 9 4.60 8.85 0.93
CA LEU A 9 3.28 8.44 1.39
C LEU A 9 2.19 9.10 0.55
N TYR A 10 1.30 8.28 -0.02
CA TYR A 10 0.11 8.74 -0.73
C TYR A 10 -1.13 8.30 0.05
N LEU A 11 -2.06 9.23 0.26
CA LEU A 11 -3.32 9.02 0.96
C LEU A 11 -4.48 9.25 0.01
N VAL A 12 -5.17 8.19 -0.38
CA VAL A 12 -6.34 8.28 -1.26
C VAL A 12 -7.59 8.49 -0.41
N ARG A 13 -8.22 9.67 -0.55
CA ARG A 13 -9.44 10.08 0.17
C ARG A 13 -9.41 9.71 1.66
N PRO A 14 -8.39 10.14 2.43
CA PRO A 14 -8.37 9.90 3.86
C PRO A 14 -9.61 10.53 4.50
N LYS A 15 -10.23 9.85 5.49
CA LYS A 15 -11.39 10.40 6.21
C LYS A 15 -11.06 11.72 6.91
N GLN A 16 -9.82 11.89 7.33
CA GLN A 16 -9.32 13.07 8.01
C GLN A 16 -7.85 13.26 7.64
N TYR A 17 -7.51 14.45 7.16
CA TYR A 17 -6.14 14.89 6.95
C TYR A 17 -6.10 16.43 6.86
N PRO A 18 -5.23 17.14 7.59
CA PRO A 18 -4.34 16.61 8.63
C PRO A 18 -5.11 16.08 9.86
N ASP A 19 -4.53 15.11 10.56
CA ASP A 19 -5.10 14.52 11.79
C ASP A 19 -4.08 14.56 12.93
N SER A 20 -4.47 15.17 14.06
CA SER A 20 -3.60 15.33 15.22
C SER A 20 -3.25 13.98 15.88
N HIS A 21 -4.13 12.98 15.80
CA HIS A 21 -3.84 11.64 16.33
C HIS A 21 -2.77 10.93 15.48
N ALA A 22 -2.87 11.01 14.15
CA ALA A 22 -1.84 10.51 13.25
C ALA A 22 -0.48 11.17 13.52
N MET A 23 -0.46 12.50 13.70
CA MET A 23 0.76 13.23 14.04
C MET A 23 1.36 12.74 15.37
N ALA A 24 0.54 12.62 16.42
CA ALA A 24 0.98 12.12 17.73
C ALA A 24 1.52 10.69 17.68
N ARG A 25 0.97 9.82 16.83
CA ARG A 25 1.40 8.42 16.67
C ARG A 25 2.60 8.22 15.72
N SER A 26 3.03 9.26 15.02
CA SER A 26 4.13 9.16 14.04
C SER A 26 5.52 9.01 14.66
N SER A 27 5.68 9.25 15.97
CA SER A 27 6.90 8.98 16.75
C SER A 27 8.20 9.40 16.05
N GLY A 28 8.28 10.66 15.59
CA GLY A 28 9.45 11.21 14.89
C GLY A 28 9.45 11.03 13.36
N ALA A 29 8.42 10.39 12.81
CA ALA A 29 8.16 10.29 11.36
C ALA A 29 7.15 11.35 10.86
N ILE A 30 7.06 12.50 11.53
CA ILE A 30 6.13 13.57 11.21
C ILE A 30 6.36 14.16 9.81
N ASP A 31 7.61 14.15 9.36
CA ASP A 31 8.03 14.53 8.02
C ASP A 31 7.37 13.67 6.92
N VAL A 32 7.21 12.37 7.15
CA VAL A 32 6.52 11.49 6.19
C VAL A 32 5.04 11.86 6.08
N LEU A 33 4.40 12.20 7.21
CA LEU A 33 3.02 12.67 7.21
C LEU A 33 2.89 14.05 6.56
N ASN A 34 3.76 15.01 6.90
CA ASN A 34 3.69 16.37 6.37
C ASN A 34 3.95 16.42 4.84
N ASN A 35 4.76 15.50 4.33
CA ASN A 35 5.05 15.36 2.90
C ASN A 35 4.09 14.39 2.19
N ALA A 36 3.04 13.90 2.88
CA ALA A 36 2.10 12.99 2.25
C ALA A 36 1.29 13.70 1.16
N VAL A 37 1.12 13.03 0.03
CA VAL A 37 0.28 13.50 -1.07
C VAL A 37 -1.13 12.97 -0.86
N VAL A 38 -2.12 13.87 -0.86
CA VAL A 38 -3.53 13.50 -0.74
C VAL A 38 -4.15 13.52 -2.13
N CYS A 39 -4.79 12.41 -2.52
CA CYS A 39 -5.43 12.24 -3.82
C CYS A 39 -6.93 11.98 -3.65
N ASP A 40 -7.72 12.40 -4.64
CA ASP A 40 -9.16 12.17 -4.70
C ASP A 40 -9.53 10.79 -5.25
N SER A 41 -8.59 10.11 -5.89
CA SER A 41 -8.80 8.74 -6.39
C SER A 41 -7.55 7.90 -6.39
N LEU A 42 -7.71 6.57 -6.40
CA LEU A 42 -6.59 5.65 -6.56
C LEU A 42 -5.95 5.81 -7.95
N SER A 43 -6.76 6.03 -8.99
CA SER A 43 -6.24 6.27 -10.35
C SER A 43 -5.32 7.49 -10.43
N GLU A 44 -5.62 8.55 -9.69
CA GLU A 44 -4.78 9.75 -9.62
C GLU A 44 -3.44 9.42 -8.95
N ALA A 45 -3.48 8.76 -7.79
CA ALA A 45 -2.29 8.36 -7.04
C ALA A 45 -1.37 7.38 -7.78
N LEU A 46 -1.89 6.69 -8.81
CA LEU A 46 -1.15 5.71 -9.61
C LEU A 46 -0.78 6.20 -11.01
N SER A 47 -1.13 7.43 -11.37
CA SER A 47 -1.10 7.91 -12.76
C SER A 47 0.29 7.90 -13.43
N ASP A 48 1.36 8.00 -12.64
CA ASP A 48 2.76 7.98 -13.09
C ASP A 48 3.48 6.64 -12.79
N CYS A 49 2.78 5.70 -12.14
CA CYS A 49 3.37 4.45 -11.69
C CYS A 49 3.42 3.40 -12.80
N ARG A 50 4.63 2.89 -13.07
CA ARG A 50 4.85 1.83 -14.06
C ARG A 50 4.48 0.44 -13.53
N LEU A 51 4.60 0.25 -12.22
CA LEU A 51 4.29 -1.01 -11.56
C LEU A 51 3.49 -0.72 -10.29
N VAL A 52 2.34 -1.37 -10.18
CA VAL A 52 1.44 -1.28 -9.03
C VAL A 52 1.20 -2.68 -8.48
N ILE A 53 1.48 -2.87 -7.20
CA ILE A 53 1.23 -4.12 -6.48
C ILE A 53 0.24 -3.86 -5.36
N ALA A 54 -0.84 -4.64 -5.29
CA ALA A 54 -1.82 -4.59 -4.22
C ALA A 54 -1.48 -5.56 -3.09
N ALA A 55 -1.44 -5.09 -1.84
CA ALA A 55 -1.33 -5.96 -0.67
C ALA A 55 -2.72 -6.47 -0.24
N SER A 56 -2.86 -7.79 -0.12
CA SER A 56 -4.11 -8.43 0.29
C SER A 56 -3.85 -9.69 1.12
N ALA A 57 -4.65 -9.89 2.16
CA ALA A 57 -4.62 -11.10 2.98
C ALA A 57 -5.54 -12.22 2.44
N ARG A 58 -6.39 -11.92 1.45
CA ARG A 58 -7.45 -12.83 0.98
C ARG A 58 -7.14 -13.34 -0.41
N SER A 59 -7.26 -14.65 -0.59
CA SER A 59 -7.51 -15.23 -1.91
C SER A 59 -8.89 -14.78 -2.38
N ARG A 60 -8.99 -14.37 -3.64
CA ARG A 60 -10.24 -13.94 -4.28
C ARG A 60 -10.55 -14.88 -5.44
N SER A 61 -11.81 -14.90 -5.85
CA SER A 61 -12.28 -15.74 -6.97
C SER A 61 -11.76 -15.28 -8.33
N VAL A 62 -11.48 -13.98 -8.48
CA VAL A 62 -10.84 -13.41 -9.66
C VAL A 62 -9.34 -13.61 -9.55
N SER A 63 -8.73 -14.15 -10.61
CA SER A 63 -7.31 -14.49 -10.64
C SER A 63 -6.49 -13.32 -11.19
N TRP A 64 -6.11 -12.38 -10.31
CA TRP A 64 -5.01 -11.47 -10.63
C TRP A 64 -3.67 -12.20 -10.45
N PRO A 65 -2.63 -11.87 -11.23
CA PRO A 65 -1.30 -12.43 -11.03
C PRO A 65 -0.82 -12.21 -9.59
N THR A 66 -0.55 -13.31 -8.88
CA THR A 66 -0.10 -13.27 -7.48
C THR A 66 1.42 -13.35 -7.38
N THR A 67 1.98 -12.73 -6.35
CA THR A 67 3.40 -12.77 -6.03
C THR A 67 3.59 -12.98 -4.52
N THR A 68 4.70 -13.60 -4.13
CA THR A 68 5.12 -13.60 -2.72
C THR A 68 5.69 -12.23 -2.33
N ALA A 69 5.78 -11.94 -1.03
CA ALA A 69 6.35 -10.68 -0.54
C ALA A 69 7.82 -10.46 -0.99
N PRO A 70 8.72 -11.45 -0.94
CA PRO A 70 10.09 -11.28 -1.45
C PRO A 70 10.14 -10.98 -2.96
N GLU A 71 9.34 -11.69 -3.76
CA GLU A 71 9.27 -11.45 -5.22
C GLU A 71 8.67 -10.08 -5.54
N ALA A 72 7.65 -9.64 -4.78
CA ALA A 72 7.05 -8.32 -4.92
C ALA A 72 8.09 -7.21 -4.66
N ALA A 73 8.85 -7.36 -3.57
CA ALA A 73 9.93 -6.43 -3.23
C ALA A 73 10.97 -6.35 -4.35
N GLN A 74 11.42 -7.49 -4.88
CA GLN A 74 12.39 -7.50 -5.99
C GLN A 74 11.85 -6.80 -7.25
N LYS A 75 10.57 -7.03 -7.60
CA LYS A 75 9.92 -6.38 -8.75
C LYS A 75 9.81 -4.86 -8.56
N LEU A 76 9.40 -4.42 -7.36
CA LEU A 76 9.29 -3.01 -7.00
C LEU A 76 10.65 -2.32 -7.05
N ILE A 77 11.69 -2.91 -6.47
CA ILE A 77 13.05 -2.36 -6.48
C ILE A 77 13.56 -2.24 -7.93
N ASN A 78 13.46 -3.32 -8.71
CA ASN A 78 13.98 -3.33 -10.09
C ASN A 78 13.27 -2.31 -10.99
N SER A 79 11.94 -2.21 -10.87
CA SER A 79 11.13 -1.28 -11.68
C SER A 79 11.29 0.17 -11.20
N GLY A 80 11.45 0.36 -9.89
CA GLY A 80 11.65 1.65 -9.23
C GLY A 80 12.93 2.37 -9.64
N MET A 81 13.92 1.65 -10.20
CA MET A 81 15.13 2.25 -10.77
C MET A 81 14.87 3.04 -12.06
N GLN A 82 13.74 2.79 -12.75
CA GLN A 82 13.43 3.36 -14.07
C GLN A 82 12.23 4.30 -14.04
N ALA A 83 11.23 4.02 -13.21
CA ALA A 83 9.98 4.77 -13.14
C ALA A 83 9.34 4.61 -11.75
N PRO A 84 8.42 5.50 -11.35
CA PRO A 84 7.67 5.36 -10.11
C PRO A 84 6.95 4.01 -10.01
N VAL A 85 6.86 3.49 -8.80
CA VAL A 85 6.17 2.25 -8.46
C VAL A 85 5.32 2.44 -7.21
N ALA A 86 4.24 1.66 -7.09
CA ALA A 86 3.33 1.74 -5.96
C ALA A 86 3.09 0.37 -5.32
N LEU A 87 3.09 0.36 -3.98
CA LEU A 87 2.56 -0.73 -3.17
C LEU A 87 1.29 -0.21 -2.48
N VAL A 88 0.14 -0.76 -2.85
CA VAL A 88 -1.17 -0.25 -2.45
C VAL A 88 -1.72 -1.09 -1.30
N PHE A 89 -2.15 -0.40 -0.25
CA PHE A 89 -2.82 -1.01 0.89
C PHE A 89 -4.27 -0.54 0.98
N GLY A 90 -5.17 -1.48 1.27
CA GLY A 90 -6.59 -1.18 1.44
C GLY A 90 -6.92 -0.62 2.82
N ARG A 91 -8.22 -0.36 3.02
CA ARG A 91 -8.76 0.00 4.34
C ARG A 91 -8.61 -1.16 5.32
N GLU A 92 -8.35 -0.86 6.59
CA GLU A 92 -8.10 -1.89 7.63
C GLU A 92 -9.26 -2.89 7.80
N ASP A 93 -10.51 -2.42 7.72
CA ASP A 93 -11.71 -3.23 7.96
C ASP A 93 -12.11 -4.12 6.77
N ARG A 94 -11.85 -3.67 5.54
CA ARG A 94 -12.41 -4.29 4.32
C ARG A 94 -11.42 -4.54 3.19
N GLY A 95 -10.17 -4.07 3.32
CA GLY A 95 -9.16 -4.15 2.27
C GLY A 95 -9.50 -3.32 1.04
N LEU A 96 -8.92 -3.70 -0.11
CA LEU A 96 -9.20 -3.14 -1.43
C LEU A 96 -10.47 -3.78 -2.02
N ASN A 97 -11.26 -3.00 -2.75
CA ASN A 97 -12.36 -3.50 -3.56
C ASN A 97 -11.86 -4.02 -4.92
N ASN A 98 -12.74 -4.62 -5.73
CA ASN A 98 -12.32 -5.21 -6.99
C ASN A 98 -11.89 -4.13 -8.00
N GLU A 99 -12.57 -2.99 -8.02
CA GLU A 99 -12.26 -1.87 -8.92
C GLU A 99 -10.86 -1.29 -8.64
N GLU A 100 -10.43 -1.26 -7.38
CA GLU A 100 -9.09 -0.85 -6.95
C GLU A 100 -8.04 -1.92 -7.29
N LEU A 101 -8.39 -3.20 -7.16
CA LEU A 101 -7.52 -4.32 -7.55
C LEU A 101 -7.29 -4.36 -9.07
N ASP A 102 -8.29 -3.99 -9.87
CA ASP A 102 -8.19 -3.93 -11.33
C ASP A 102 -7.22 -2.84 -11.82
N LEU A 103 -6.89 -1.86 -10.98
CA LEU A 103 -5.85 -0.87 -11.27
C LEU A 103 -4.44 -1.38 -10.98
N CYS A 104 -4.30 -2.58 -10.39
CA CYS A 104 -3.03 -3.13 -9.96
C CYS A 104 -2.53 -4.23 -10.92
N ASN A 105 -1.21 -4.31 -11.13
CA ASN A 105 -0.62 -5.32 -12.01
C ASN A 105 -0.49 -6.68 -11.32
N PHE A 106 -0.21 -6.67 -10.02
CA PHE A 106 -0.04 -7.88 -9.20
C PHE A 106 -0.72 -7.74 -7.85
N MET A 107 -1.04 -8.87 -7.25
CA MET A 107 -1.42 -8.97 -5.85
C MET A 107 -0.31 -9.65 -5.06
N VAL A 108 0.13 -9.03 -3.95
CA VAL A 108 1.01 -9.66 -2.98
C VAL A 108 0.18 -10.20 -1.82
N GLN A 109 0.33 -11.51 -1.57
CA GLN A 109 -0.26 -12.14 -0.40
C GLN A 109 0.74 -12.13 0.74
N LEU A 110 0.41 -11.43 1.83
CA LEU A 110 1.25 -11.38 3.02
C LEU A 110 1.11 -12.71 3.78
N PRO A 111 2.23 -13.36 4.16
CA PRO A 111 2.18 -14.59 4.94
C PRO A 111 1.61 -14.30 6.33
N ALA A 112 0.53 -14.99 6.68
CA ALA A 112 -0.14 -14.88 7.96
C ALA A 112 -0.77 -16.22 8.33
N ASN A 113 -1.33 -16.32 9.54
CA ASN A 113 -2.06 -17.52 9.96
C ASN A 113 -3.24 -17.78 8.99
N PRO A 114 -3.35 -18.96 8.34
CA PRO A 114 -4.48 -19.28 7.48
C PRO A 114 -5.86 -19.20 8.17
N GLU A 115 -5.90 -19.41 9.49
CA GLU A 115 -7.13 -19.29 10.29
C GLU A 115 -7.44 -17.85 10.70
N PHE A 116 -6.44 -16.96 10.65
CA PHE A 116 -6.57 -15.55 11.02
C PHE A 116 -5.53 -14.69 10.28
N SER A 117 -5.82 -14.38 9.01
CA SER A 117 -4.87 -13.69 8.13
C SER A 117 -4.97 -12.16 8.15
N SER A 118 -5.84 -11.60 9.00
CA SER A 118 -6.08 -10.15 9.04
C SER A 118 -4.98 -9.42 9.81
N LEU A 119 -4.09 -8.75 9.07
CA LEU A 119 -3.10 -7.83 9.64
C LEU A 119 -3.71 -6.43 9.78
N ASN A 120 -3.38 -5.72 10.85
CA ASN A 120 -3.67 -4.28 10.92
C ASN A 120 -2.85 -3.53 9.87
N ILE A 121 -3.27 -2.31 9.51
CA ILE A 121 -2.66 -1.58 8.39
C ILE A 121 -1.17 -1.30 8.61
N ALA A 122 -0.77 -0.99 9.85
CA ALA A 122 0.62 -0.69 10.17
C ALA A 122 1.52 -1.92 10.08
N ALA A 123 1.03 -3.10 10.48
CA ALA A 123 1.72 -4.37 10.39
C ALA A 123 1.82 -4.87 8.95
N ALA A 124 0.80 -4.63 8.12
CA ALA A 124 0.86 -4.96 6.70
C ALA A 124 1.90 -4.10 5.95
N VAL A 125 2.07 -2.84 6.36
CA VAL A 125 3.05 -1.89 5.79
C VAL A 125 4.49 -2.16 6.27
N GLN A 126 4.68 -2.86 7.39
CA GLN A 126 5.97 -3.07 8.04
C GLN A 126 6.67 -4.35 7.57
#